data_AF-A0A1C0SAX8-F1
#
_entry.id   AF-A0A1C0SAX8-F1
#
_cell.length_a   1.000
_cell.length_b   1.000
_cell.length_c   1.000
_cell.angle_alpha   90.00
_cell.angle_beta   90.00
_cell.angle_gamma   90.00
#
_symmetry.space_group_name_H-M   'P 1'
#
loop_
_entity.id
_entity.type
_entity.pdbx_description
1 polymer ?
#
loop_
_entity_poly.entity_id
_entity_poly.type
_entity_poly.pdbx_seq_one_letter_code
_entity_poly.pdbx_strand_id
1 'polypeptide(L)'
;MVDRRTILLGMTAAVAALLAADAARAHNCTCRNRDGSKYELGQVACLMVDGNAYMARCEMNLNVSTWKKLRDGCPTADWSEAATVR
;
A
#
# COMPACT_ATOMS: atom_id res chain seq x y z
N MET A 1 31.86 29.14 -19.14
CA MET A 1 30.97 28.53 -20.15
C MET A 1 30.53 27.19 -19.58
N VAL A 2 29.25 27.02 -19.25
CA VAL A 2 28.75 25.74 -18.72
C VAL A 2 28.66 24.78 -19.90
N ASP A 3 29.43 23.70 -19.84
CA ASP A 3 29.53 22.71 -20.90
C ASP A 3 28.20 21.99 -21.13
N ARG A 4 27.90 21.58 -22.36
CA ARG A 4 26.62 20.92 -22.66
C ARG A 4 26.47 19.61 -21.89
N ARG A 5 27.59 18.93 -21.59
CA ARG A 5 27.60 17.72 -20.75
C ARG A 5 27.23 18.01 -19.30
N THR A 6 27.70 19.12 -18.72
CA THR A 6 27.34 19.51 -17.35
C THR A 6 25.87 19.93 -17.24
N ILE A 7 25.31 20.55 -18.28
CA ILE A 7 23.87 20.85 -18.34
C ILE A 7 23.04 19.55 -18.37
N LEU A 8 23.39 18.59 -19.24
CA LEU A 8 22.68 17.30 -19.36
C LEU A 8 22.72 16.50 -18.06
N LEU A 9 23.90 16.39 -17.44
CA LEU A 9 24.06 15.70 -16.15
C LEU A 9 23.22 16.37 -15.06
N GLY A 10 23.24 17.70 -14.99
CA GLY A 10 22.43 18.46 -14.04
C GLY A 10 20.92 18.22 -14.20
N MET A 11 20.41 18.20 -15.44
CA MET A 11 19.00 17.90 -15.71
C MET A 11 18.62 16.47 -15.29
N THR A 12 19.43 15.48 -15.64
CA THR A 12 19.15 14.08 -15.25
C THR A 12 19.12 13.90 -13.73
N ALA A 13 20.06 14.52 -13.01
CA ALA A 13 20.09 14.47 -11.55
C ALA A 13 18.88 15.18 -10.92
N ALA A 14 18.46 16.32 -11.47
CA ALA A 14 17.27 17.03 -11.01
C ALA A 14 15.99 16.21 -11.19
N VAL A 15 15.82 15.55 -12.35
CA VAL A 15 14.67 14.66 -12.60
C VAL A 15 14.69 13.47 -11.62
N ALA A 16 15.85 12.84 -11.41
CA ALA A 16 15.97 11.74 -10.45
C ALA A 16 15.62 12.18 -9.01
N ALA A 17 16.05 13.37 -8.59
CA ALA A 17 15.73 13.91 -7.27
C ALA A 17 14.22 14.20 -7.11
N LEU A 18 13.56 14.70 -8.15
CA LEU A 18 12.12 14.95 -8.15
C LEU A 18 11.32 13.64 -8.00
N LEU A 19 11.74 12.59 -8.72
CA LEU A 19 11.11 11.26 -8.63
C LEU A 19 11.36 10.57 -7.27
N ALA A 20 12.52 10.76 -6.67
CA ALA A 20 12.78 10.24 -5.32
C ALA A 20 11.89 10.92 -4.26
N ALA A 21 11.61 12.21 -4.43
CA ALA A 21 10.81 12.99 -3.49
C ALA A 21 9.31 12.62 -3.51
N ASP A 22 8.75 12.23 -4.65
CA ASP A 22 7.36 11.78 -4.74
C ASP A 22 7.16 10.39 -4.10
N ALA A 23 8.10 9.46 -4.36
CA ALA A 23 8.11 8.16 -3.72
C ALA A 23 8.19 8.29 -2.19
N ALA A 24 9.08 9.16 -1.69
CA ALA A 24 9.20 9.47 -0.25
C ALA A 24 7.92 10.02 0.38
N ARG A 25 7.11 10.80 -0.37
CA ARG A 25 5.81 11.28 0.11
C ARG A 25 4.79 10.14 0.19
N ALA A 26 4.79 9.22 -0.77
CA ALA A 26 3.88 8.08 -0.78
C ALA A 26 4.11 7.13 0.41
N HIS A 27 5.36 6.98 0.87
CA HIS A 27 5.73 6.15 2.03
C HIS A 27 5.20 6.64 3.39
N ASN A 28 4.64 7.85 3.48
CA ASN A 28 4.09 8.35 4.75
C ASN A 28 2.59 8.06 4.92
N CYS A 29 1.90 7.63 3.86
CA CYS A 29 0.46 7.43 3.88
C CYS A 29 0.14 5.96 4.11
N THR A 30 -0.33 5.65 5.32
CA THR A 30 -0.71 4.29 5.72
C THR A 30 -2.19 4.27 6.11
N CYS A 31 -2.85 3.13 5.88
CA CYS A 31 -4.15 2.86 6.46
C CYS A 31 -3.98 2.23 7.83
N ARG A 32 -4.90 2.51 8.76
CA ARG A 32 -4.86 1.96 10.11
C ARG A 32 -6.08 1.09 10.36
N ASN A 33 -5.88 -0.08 10.96
CA ASN A 33 -6.97 -0.94 11.42
C ASN A 33 -7.35 -0.59 12.87
N ARG A 34 -8.49 -1.11 13.35
CA ARG A 34 -8.98 -0.88 14.72
C ARG A 34 -8.01 -1.36 15.80
N ASP A 35 -7.25 -2.42 15.55
CA ASP A 35 -6.21 -2.91 16.46
C ASP A 35 -4.95 -2.03 16.47
N GLY A 36 -4.87 -1.04 15.58
CA GLY A 36 -3.77 -0.10 15.50
C GLY A 36 -2.65 -0.48 14.53
N SER A 37 -2.70 -1.67 13.95
CA SER A 37 -1.82 -2.06 12.84
C SER A 37 -1.93 -1.08 11.67
N LYS A 38 -0.77 -0.88 11.01
CA LYS A 38 -0.61 0.02 9.88
C LYS A 38 -0.37 -0.79 8.61
N TYR A 39 -0.98 -0.35 7.52
CA TYR A 39 -0.90 -0.98 6.22
C TYR A 39 -0.47 0.04 5.17
N GLU A 40 0.49 -0.34 4.35
CA GLU A 40 0.97 0.45 3.22
C GLU A 40 -0.06 0.48 2.09
N LEU A 41 0.04 1.51 1.24
CA LEU A 41 -0.78 1.58 0.02
C LEU A 41 -0.63 0.31 -0.83
N GLY A 42 -1.76 -0.19 -1.32
CA GLY A 42 -1.85 -1.42 -2.12
C GLY A 42 -2.00 -2.71 -1.31
N GLN A 43 -1.66 -2.70 -0.01
CA GLN A 43 -1.85 -3.85 0.86
C GLN A 43 -3.32 -4.17 1.07
N VAL A 44 -3.61 -5.46 1.24
CA VAL A 44 -4.96 -5.98 1.44
C VAL A 44 -5.06 -6.60 2.82
N ALA A 45 -6.13 -6.27 3.54
CA ALA A 45 -6.40 -6.75 4.89
C ALA A 45 -7.84 -7.19 5.03
N CYS A 46 -8.07 -8.11 5.97
CA CYS A 46 -9.39 -8.44 6.47
C CYS A 46 -9.71 -7.49 7.63
N LEU A 47 -10.75 -6.68 7.49
CA LEU A 47 -11.16 -5.71 8.50
C LEU A 47 -12.42 -6.20 9.22
N MET A 48 -12.43 -6.02 10.54
CA MET A 48 -13.59 -6.28 11.41
C MET A 48 -14.16 -4.93 11.86
N VAL A 49 -15.34 -4.57 11.34
CA VAL A 49 -16.01 -3.31 11.69
C VAL A 49 -17.45 -3.61 12.06
N ASP A 50 -17.83 -3.21 13.27
CA ASP A 50 -19.20 -3.35 13.80
C ASP A 50 -19.74 -4.79 13.68
N GLY A 51 -18.88 -5.78 13.96
CA GLY A 51 -19.20 -7.20 13.92
C GLY A 51 -19.15 -7.84 12.52
N ASN A 52 -18.94 -7.06 11.47
CA ASN A 52 -18.87 -7.55 10.10
C ASN A 52 -17.43 -7.64 9.60
N ALA A 53 -17.10 -8.76 8.95
CA ALA A 53 -15.83 -8.97 8.29
C ALA A 53 -15.92 -8.56 6.81
N TYR A 54 -14.99 -7.73 6.35
CA TYR A 54 -14.84 -7.47 4.91
C TYR A 54 -13.38 -7.34 4.52
N MET A 55 -13.08 -7.75 3.29
CA MET A 55 -11.75 -7.64 2.71
C MET A 55 -11.61 -6.28 2.04
N ALA A 56 -10.56 -5.54 2.37
CA ALA A 56 -10.31 -4.20 1.85
C ALA A 56 -8.85 -3.98 1.47
N ARG A 57 -8.62 -3.09 0.51
CA ARG A 57 -7.29 -2.62 0.10
C ARG A 57 -7.05 -1.23 0.65
N CYS A 58 -5.85 -0.96 1.13
CA CYS A 58 -5.42 0.39 1.44
C CYS A 58 -5.17 1.15 0.13
N GLU A 59 -5.95 2.18 -0.16
CA GLU A 59 -5.82 3.00 -1.36
C GLU A 59 -5.68 4.47 -1.00
N MET A 60 -5.20 5.26 -1.95
CA MET A 60 -5.18 6.71 -1.86
C MET A 60 -6.40 7.26 -2.59
N ASN A 61 -7.25 8.01 -1.90
CA ASN A 61 -8.37 8.72 -2.51
C ASN A 61 -8.31 10.19 -2.09
N LEU A 62 -8.29 11.12 -3.07
CA LEU A 62 -8.19 12.56 -2.83
C LEU A 62 -7.07 12.94 -1.82
N ASN A 63 -5.89 12.33 -1.97
CA ASN A 63 -4.72 12.55 -1.10
C ASN A 63 -4.90 12.08 0.37
N VAL A 64 -5.90 11.24 0.65
CA VAL A 64 -6.11 10.61 1.96
C VAL A 64 -6.06 9.09 1.83
N SER A 65 -5.35 8.42 2.76
CA SER A 65 -5.36 6.96 2.86
C SER A 65 -6.73 6.46 3.29
N THR A 66 -7.34 5.60 2.48
CA THR A 66 -8.72 5.13 2.65
C THR A 66 -8.79 3.61 2.43
N TRP A 67 -9.63 2.94 3.20
CA TRP A 67 -9.95 1.53 2.98
C TRP A 67 -10.96 1.38 1.84
N LYS A 68 -10.53 0.78 0.72
CA LYS A 68 -11.38 0.39 -0.40
C LYS A 68 -11.90 -1.03 -0.18
N LYS A 69 -13.20 -1.20 0.07
CA LYS A 69 -13.82 -2.53 0.18
C LYS A 69 -13.68 -3.27 -1.15
N LEU A 70 -13.15 -4.49 -1.11
CA LEU A 70 -13.00 -5.39 -2.25
C LEU A 70 -14.14 -6.41 -2.30
N ARG A 71 -14.47 -7.03 -1.16
CA ARG A 71 -15.56 -7.99 -1.05
C ARG A 71 -16.03 -8.15 0.40
N ASP A 72 -17.23 -8.69 0.56
CA ASP A 72 -17.75 -9.15 1.84
C ASP A 72 -17.04 -10.43 2.30
N GLY A 73 -16.87 -10.55 3.61
CA GLY A 73 -16.18 -11.68 4.23
C GLY A 73 -14.68 -11.72 3.93
N CYS A 74 -14.00 -12.61 4.64
CA CYS A 74 -12.56 -12.82 4.52
C CYS A 74 -12.25 -14.25 4.08
N PRO A 75 -11.18 -14.45 3.30
CA PRO A 75 -10.81 -15.80 2.86
C PRO A 75 -10.47 -16.67 4.08
N THR A 76 -11.09 -17.84 4.14
CA THR A 76 -10.76 -18.90 5.09
C THR A 76 -9.94 -19.95 4.36
N ALA A 77 -8.87 -20.45 4.98
CA ALA A 77 -8.21 -21.65 4.50
C ALA A 77 -9.08 -22.85 4.85
N ASP A 78 -9.42 -23.67 3.86
CA ASP A 78 -10.06 -24.96 4.08
C ASP A 78 -8.96 -26.02 4.27
N TRP A 79 -8.80 -26.51 5.51
CA TRP A 79 -7.82 -27.55 5.83
C TRP A 79 -8.53 -28.90 5.93
N SER A 80 -8.97 -29.45 4.80
CA SER A 80 -9.59 -30.77 4.72
C SER A 80 -8.58 -31.94 4.65
N GLU A 81 -7.29 -31.71 4.87
CA GLU A 81 -6.21 -32.67 4.55
C GLU A 81 -5.22 -32.96 5.70
N ALA A 82 -5.62 -32.76 6.96
CA ALA A 82 -4.81 -33.14 8.13
C ALA A 82 -5.40 -34.29 8.97
N ALA A 83 -6.57 -34.82 8.60
CA ALA A 83 -7.31 -35.83 9.39
C ALA A 83 -7.13 -37.28 8.89
N THR A 84 -6.22 -37.56 7.96
CA THR A 84 -5.99 -38.92 7.43
C THR A 84 -4.49 -39.29 7.37
N VAL A 85 -3.75 -39.00 8.44
CA VAL A 85 -2.56 -39.80 8.75
C VAL A 85 -2.93 -40.65 9.95
N ARG A 86 -3.40 -41.86 9.63
CA ARG A 86 -3.67 -42.95 10.55
C ARG A 86 -2.46 -43.86 10.61
#